data_AF-A0A951GJX6-F1
#
_entry.id   AF-A0A951GJX6-F1
#
_cell.length_a   1.000
_cell.length_b   1.000
_cell.length_c   1.000
_cell.angle_alpha   90.00
_cell.angle_beta   90.00
_cell.angle_gamma   90.00
#
_symmetry.space_group_name_H-M   'P 1'
#
loop_
_entity.id
_entity.type
_entity.pdbx_description
1 polymer ?
#
loop_
_entity_poly.entity_id
_entity_poly.type
_entity_poly.pdbx_seq_one_letter_code
_entity_poly.pdbx_strand_id
1 'polypeptide(L)' 'MALLGGRVRGGRFYGAWPRLDSDALDAGDDLKVATDYRQVLSEVIGRHVGHRMDAVFPGYRYPGPPGLRERLKFAPP' A
#
# COMPACT_ATOMS: atom_id res chain seq x y z
N MET A 1 -5.77 -6.98 1.57
CA MET A 1 -5.07 -6.37 2.72
C MET A 1 -3.62 -6.86 2.70
N ALA A 2 -2.62 -6.01 2.91
CA ALA A 2 -1.20 -6.40 2.87
C ALA A 2 -0.51 -6.13 4.22
N LEU A 3 0.24 -7.12 4.72
CA LEU A 3 1.01 -7.07 5.98
C LEU A 3 2.40 -7.63 5.68
N LEU A 4 3.47 -6.88 5.98
CA LEU A 4 4.84 -7.27 5.63
C LEU A 4 5.82 -7.00 6.78
N GLY A 5 6.53 -8.04 7.24
CA GLY A 5 7.64 -7.98 8.20
C GLY A 5 7.28 -8.38 9.65
N GLY A 6 8.30 -8.73 10.44
CA GLY A 6 8.12 -9.21 11.83
C GLY A 6 7.79 -8.14 12.89
N ARG A 7 7.71 -6.85 12.53
CA ARG A 7 7.41 -5.72 13.44
C ARG A 7 6.19 -4.92 12.99
N VAL A 8 5.23 -5.55 12.34
CA VAL A 8 3.98 -4.87 11.94
C VAL A 8 3.23 -4.43 13.20
N ARG A 9 3.20 -3.12 13.46
CA ARG A 9 2.31 -2.54 14.46
C ARG A 9 0.94 -2.32 13.81
N GLY A 10 0.04 -3.28 14.02
CA GLY A 10 -1.34 -3.20 13.55
C GLY A 10 -2.15 -2.08 14.21
N GLY A 11 -3.45 -2.01 13.89
CA GLY A 11 -4.38 -1.05 14.51
C GLY A 11 -4.49 0.30 13.79
N ARG A 12 -3.87 0.47 12.62
CA ARG A 12 -4.05 1.66 11.77
C ARG A 12 -4.26 1.27 10.32
N PHE A 13 -5.24 1.92 9.70
CA PHE A 13 -5.49 1.84 8.26
C PHE A 13 -4.75 2.98 7.55
N TYR A 14 -3.98 2.66 6.51
CA TYR A 14 -3.28 3.65 5.71
C TYR A 14 -4.07 3.97 4.45
N GLY A 15 -4.76 5.10 4.47
CA GLY A 15 -5.67 5.54 3.40
C GLY A 15 -6.99 6.03 3.99
N ALA A 16 -7.94 6.43 3.14
CA ALA A 16 -9.31 6.65 3.58
C ALA A 16 -9.99 5.29 3.70
N TRP A 17 -10.45 4.93 4.90
CA TRP A 17 -11.31 3.77 5.07
C TRP A 17 -12.69 4.13 4.52
N PRO A 18 -13.13 3.52 3.40
CA PRO A 18 -14.54 3.60 3.02
C PRO A 18 -15.29 2.87 4.12
N ARG A 19 -16.26 3.51 4.75
CA ARG A 19 -17.10 2.82 5.73
C ARG A 19 -17.72 1.56 5.10
N LEU A 20 -18.21 0.66 5.93
CA LEU A 20 -18.83 -0.60 5.49
C LEU A 20 -20.33 -0.46 5.18
N ASP A 21 -20.87 0.77 5.15
CA ASP A 21 -22.23 1.02 4.68
C ASP A 21 -22.38 0.67 3.20
N SER A 22 -23.56 0.16 2.83
CA SER A 22 -23.91 -0.30 1.47
C SER A 22 -23.64 0.75 0.40
N ASP A 23 -23.73 2.04 0.75
CA ASP A 23 -23.53 3.17 -0.17
C ASP A 23 -22.05 3.46 -0.44
N ALA A 24 -21.14 2.88 0.36
CA ALA A 24 -19.69 3.01 0.22
C ALA A 24 -19.04 1.78 -0.43
N LEU A 25 -19.82 0.73 -0.72
CA LEU A 25 -19.37 -0.46 -1.44
C LEU A 25 -19.42 -0.23 -2.95
N ASP A 26 -18.37 -0.65 -3.64
CA ASP A 26 -18.31 -0.76 -5.09
C ASP A 26 -19.27 -1.88 -5.54
N ALA A 27 -20.22 -1.52 -6.40
CA ALA A 27 -21.32 -2.38 -6.85
C ALA A 27 -22.15 -3.05 -5.73
N GLY A 28 -22.06 -2.58 -4.48
CA GLY A 28 -22.82 -3.10 -3.34
C GLY A 28 -22.21 -4.31 -2.63
N ASP A 29 -21.04 -4.80 -3.06
CA ASP A 29 -20.41 -6.00 -2.48
C ASP A 29 -18.97 -5.77 -2.00
N ASP A 30 -18.16 -5.06 -2.78
CA ASP A 30 -16.72 -4.94 -2.52
C ASP A 30 -16.33 -3.54 -2.04
N LEU A 31 -15.23 -3.41 -1.28
CA LEU A 31 -14.66 -2.09 -1.04
C LEU A 31 -13.99 -1.57 -2.31
N LYS A 32 -14.23 -0.30 -2.61
CA LYS A 32 -13.56 0.39 -3.72
C LYS A 32 -12.04 0.26 -3.61
N VAL A 33 -11.41 -0.12 -4.71
CA VAL A 33 -9.94 -0.20 -4.80
C VAL A 33 -9.35 1.19 -4.60
N ALA A 34 -8.76 1.41 -3.42
CA ALA A 34 -8.22 2.72 -3.03
C ALA A 34 -6.73 2.89 -3.35
N THR A 35 -6.00 1.78 -3.52
CA THR A 35 -4.54 1.79 -3.70
C THR A 35 -4.10 0.67 -4.65
N ASP A 36 -3.30 1.03 -5.65
CA ASP A 36 -2.62 0.03 -6.49
C ASP A 36 -1.49 -0.64 -5.69
N TYR A 37 -1.60 -1.94 -5.46
CA TYR A 37 -0.61 -2.70 -4.68
C TYR A 37 0.79 -2.69 -5.30
N ARG A 38 0.91 -2.54 -6.63
CA ARG A 38 2.19 -2.47 -7.34
C ARG A 38 2.97 -1.22 -6.94
N GLN A 39 2.26 -0.14 -6.64
CA GLN A 39 2.86 1.11 -6.16
C GLN A 39 3.51 0.91 -4.78
N VAL A 40 2.84 0.19 -3.88
CA VAL A 40 3.36 -0.15 -2.55
C VAL A 40 4.58 -1.06 -2.65
N LEU A 41 4.50 -2.13 -3.45
CA LEU A 41 5.60 -3.07 -3.62
C LEU A 41 6.79 -2.45 -4.34
N SER A 42 6.58 -1.53 -5.29
CA SER A 42 7.67 -0.84 -5.98
C SER A 42 8.54 -0.02 -5.01
N GLU A 43 7.94 0.61 -4.00
CA GLU A 43 8.70 1.32 -2.94
C GLU A 43 9.54 0.34 -2.10
N VAL A 44 9.03 -0.86 -1.82
CA VAL A 44 9.73 -1.88 -1.04
C VAL A 44 10.88 -2.49 -1.85
N ILE A 45 10.60 -2.97 -3.07
CA ILE A 45 11.56 -3.67 -3.93
C ILE A 45 12.69 -2.74 -4.35
N GLY A 46 12.37 -1.52 -4.79
CA GLY A 46 13.36 -0.53 -5.20
C GLY A 46 14.32 -0.14 -4.08
N ARG A 47 13.92 -0.30 -2.81
CA ARG A 47 14.73 0.07 -1.63
C ARG A 47 15.45 -1.09 -0.96
N HIS A 48 14.89 -2.29 -0.97
CA HIS A 48 15.42 -3.41 -0.15
C HIS A 48 15.98 -4.56 -0.98
N VAL A 49 15.54 -4.71 -2.22
CA VAL A 49 15.88 -5.88 -3.05
C VAL A 49 16.78 -5.50 -4.23
N GLY A 50 16.75 -4.24 -4.67
CA GLY A 50 17.67 -3.71 -5.69
C GLY A 50 17.40 -4.20 -7.12
N HIS A 51 16.22 -4.77 -7.39
CA HIS A 51 15.82 -5.19 -8.74
C HIS A 51 15.26 -4.05 -9.57
N ARG A 52 15.42 -4.15 -10.90
CA ARG A 52 14.78 -3.24 -11.87
C ARG A 52 13.27 -3.44 -11.85
N MET A 53 12.50 -2.35 -11.69
CA MET A 53 11.03 -2.46 -11.66
C MET A 53 10.45 -3.08 -12.92
N ASP A 54 11.03 -2.81 -14.10
CA ASP A 54 10.54 -3.38 -15.37
C ASP A 54 10.62 -4.92 -15.40
N ALA A 55 11.53 -5.51 -14.63
CA ALA A 55 11.67 -6.97 -14.55
C ALA A 55 10.60 -7.59 -13.63
N VAL A 56 10.09 -6.84 -12.66
CA VAL A 56 9.08 -7.31 -11.70
C VAL A 56 7.67 -6.96 -12.17
N PHE A 57 7.50 -5.76 -12.73
CA PHE A 57 6.24 -5.24 -13.23
C PHE A 57 6.44 -4.70 -14.66
N PRO A 58 6.43 -5.58 -15.69
CA PRO A 58 6.60 -5.16 -17.07
C PRO A 58 5.55 -4.14 -17.50
N GLY A 59 5.99 -3.02 -18.09
CA GLY A 59 5.11 -1.95 -18.56
C GLY A 59 4.50 -1.08 -17.45
N TYR A 60 4.85 -1.30 -16.18
CA TYR A 60 4.37 -0.48 -15.07
C TYR A 60 5.21 0.79 -14.92
N ARG A 61 4.58 1.96 -15.08
CA ARG A 61 5.21 3.24 -14.81
C ARG A 61 4.98 3.63 -13.36
N TYR A 62 6.03 3.59 -12.55
CA TYR A 62 5.95 3.96 -11.14
C TYR A 62 5.56 5.44 -10.98
N PRO A 63 4.39 5.75 -10.38
CA PRO A 63 3.92 7.13 -10.22
C PRO A 63 4.55 7.86 -9.03
N GLY A 64 5.46 7.22 -8.30
CA GLY A 64 6.08 7.74 -7.09
C GLY A 64 5.56 7.07 -5.80
N PRO A 65 6.26 7.25 -4.67
CA PRO A 65 5.94 6.57 -3.43
C PRO A 65 4.67 7.12 -2.78
N PRO A 66 3.82 6.27 -2.17
CA PRO A 66 2.68 6.70 -1.37
C PRO A 66 3.09 7.33 -0.01
N GLY A 67 4.37 7.68 0.19
CA GLY A 67 4.88 8.34 1.39
C GLY A 67 4.86 7.44 2.63
N LEU A 68 5.08 6.13 2.45
CA LEU A 68 4.98 5.18 3.56
C LEU A 68 5.96 5.54 4.68
N ARG A 69 7.18 6.03 4.40
CA ARG A 69 8.15 6.38 5.47
C ARG A 69 7.78 7.63 6.28
N GLU A 70 7.29 8.72 5.69
CA GLU A 70 6.85 9.90 6.47
C GLU A 70 5.64 9.57 7.34
N ARG A 71 4.78 8.64 6.88
CA ARG A 71 3.57 8.20 7.58
C ARG A 71 3.82 7.02 8.55
N LEU A 72 4.93 6.30 8.38
CA LEU A 72 5.43 5.23 9.26
C LEU A 72 6.49 5.73 10.24
N LYS A 73 6.63 7.04 10.48
CA LYS A 73 7.47 7.57 11.57
C LYS A 73 6.98 6.96 12.88
N PHE A 74 7.65 5.89 13.28
CA PHE A 74 7.47 5.23 14.56
C PHE A 74 7.98 6.20 15.62
N ALA A 75 7.07 6.68 16.47
CA ALA A 75 7.50 7.16 17.77
C ALA A 75 8.24 6.00 18.49
N PRO A 76 9.47 6.22 18.98
CA PRO A 76 10.07 5.30 19.96
C PRO A 76 9.23 5.33 21.25
N PRO A 77 9.35 4.29 22.10
CA PRO A 77 8.60 4.21 23.36
C PRO A 77 8.84 5.42 24.27
#